data_AF-A0A8R7PZJ0-F1
#
_entry.id   AF-A0A8R7PZJ0-F1
#
_cell.length_a   1.000
_cell.length_b   1.000
_cell.length_c   1.000
_cell.angle_alpha   90.00
_cell.angle_beta   90.00
_cell.angle_gamma   90.00
#
_symmetry.space_group_name_H-M   'P 1'
#
loop_
_entity.id
_entity.type
_entity.pdbx_description
1 polymer ?
#
loop_
_entity_poly.entity_id
_entity_poly.type
_entity_poly.pdbx_seq_one_letter_code
_entity_poly.pdbx_strand_id
1 'polypeptide(L)'
;MASKLPDAAKGLGAGGALDVEDGSGGGKKVAGRWPGFVHFFFVLTVVTCALVYAPRFLSPTVPVDFLGPRQPSSGRAAAVQGRSVDGGRGGNEGDALVLDNQVNSPCASMGGHGICCDRSDFNTASANATVGEKEERVQPYTRKWEKHLMANIQEVRLRAARPDEAQDGHRCDVRHDAPALVMTAGGYTGNLFHAFNDGFLPAWLTVQHLRRRVVLAVLAYNPWWAGTFRELVSGLSDHHVIDLLHDKRTHCFPGAIVGTRFHGILAVEPARTKDNRTLVNFHDFLAGAYKDDSTPPEANQQQQQQQPRRRPRLGLYSRKGTRVIENEAAVARLAESVGFDVSILETANGAPLSSEYAAVSACDVLVGVHGADLTKLLFLRPRRAALLQIAPLGVPHVARGCYEKATAMMEMHYEQYDAAANESSLVRKYPADDVVLRDPEAATRERGWDLTARVYLGGQNVSLDLGRFGDTLRKLHSRALRLPAAGP
;
A
#
# COMPACT_ATOMS: atom_id res chain seq x y z
N MET A 1 54.66 2.88 54.58
CA MET A 1 53.71 4.00 54.35
C MET A 1 52.32 3.35 54.46
N ALA A 2 51.57 3.40 55.58
CA ALA A 2 51.06 4.56 56.32
C ALA A 2 50.27 5.52 55.41
N SER A 3 49.02 5.95 55.66
CA SER A 3 47.98 5.66 56.70
C SER A 3 46.70 6.45 56.31
N LYS A 4 45.44 6.20 56.74
CA LYS A 4 44.73 5.27 57.67
C LYS A 4 43.24 5.17 57.17
N LEU A 5 42.50 4.05 57.32
CA LEU A 5 41.50 3.71 58.37
C LEU A 5 40.41 4.78 58.70
N PRO A 6 39.18 4.39 59.16
CA PRO A 6 38.45 3.13 58.86
C PRO A 6 36.88 3.17 58.91
N ASP A 7 36.29 2.01 58.56
CA ASP A 7 35.16 1.26 59.17
C ASP A 7 33.86 1.92 59.71
N ALA A 8 32.74 1.27 59.40
CA ALA A 8 32.02 0.36 60.32
C ALA A 8 30.51 0.30 60.05
N ALA A 9 30.01 -0.89 59.70
CA ALA A 9 28.59 -1.18 59.58
C ALA A 9 27.90 -1.41 60.95
N LYS A 10 26.60 -1.10 61.02
CA LYS A 10 25.50 -1.74 61.81
C LYS A 10 24.25 -0.86 61.64
N GLY A 11 23.02 -1.37 61.53
CA GLY A 11 22.54 -2.76 61.44
C GLY A 11 20.99 -2.78 61.51
N LEU A 12 20.39 -3.95 61.27
CA LEU A 12 19.08 -4.44 61.77
C LEU A 12 18.14 -3.36 62.37
N GLY A 13 16.97 -3.07 61.80
CA GLY A 13 15.80 -3.96 61.72
C GLY A 13 14.58 -3.13 62.16
N ALA A 14 13.47 -3.11 61.42
CA ALA A 14 12.37 -4.09 61.48
C ALA A 14 11.20 -3.60 62.36
N GLY A 15 10.03 -3.41 61.72
CA GLY A 15 8.71 -3.38 62.37
C GLY A 15 8.27 -2.06 63.01
N GLY A 16 6.98 -1.74 62.86
CA GLY A 16 6.34 -0.57 63.50
C GLY A 16 5.40 0.16 62.54
N ALA A 17 4.20 -0.38 62.34
CA ALA A 17 3.10 0.33 61.68
C ALA A 17 2.33 1.20 62.69
N LEU A 18 1.35 1.98 62.19
CA LEU A 18 0.38 2.80 62.93
C LEU A 18 0.98 4.12 63.47
N ASP A 19 0.30 5.27 63.46
CA ASP A 19 -1.11 5.54 63.19
C ASP A 19 -1.37 6.81 62.35
N VAL A 20 -2.63 6.95 61.92
CA VAL A 20 -3.22 8.12 61.24
C VAL A 20 -3.71 9.13 62.27
N GLU A 21 -3.47 10.44 62.08
CA GLU A 21 -4.47 11.46 62.43
C GLU A 21 -4.29 12.81 61.68
N ASP A 22 -5.39 13.55 61.62
CA ASP A 22 -5.61 14.77 60.82
C ASP A 22 -4.90 16.04 61.35
N GLY A 23 -4.74 17.07 60.51
CA GLY A 23 -4.21 18.35 60.98
C GLY A 23 -4.00 19.48 59.96
N SER A 24 -5.08 20.01 59.40
CA SER A 24 -5.15 21.27 58.64
C SER A 24 -4.17 22.38 59.10
N GLY A 25 -3.34 22.92 58.19
CA GLY A 25 -2.54 24.13 58.43
C GLY A 25 -1.87 24.68 57.15
N GLY A 26 -2.25 25.88 56.73
CA GLY A 26 -1.88 26.40 55.40
C GLY A 26 -0.61 27.27 55.35
N GLY A 27 0.12 27.15 54.24
CA GLY A 27 0.68 28.30 53.52
C GLY A 27 2.13 28.72 53.80
N LYS A 28 3.00 28.47 52.81
CA LYS A 28 3.74 29.52 52.07
C LYS A 28 4.42 28.95 50.82
N LYS A 29 4.07 29.47 49.64
CA LYS A 29 4.73 29.12 48.38
C LYS A 29 6.05 29.89 48.25
N VAL A 30 7.17 29.19 48.05
CA VAL A 30 8.42 29.79 47.57
C VAL A 30 8.39 29.77 46.03
N ALA A 31 8.53 30.93 45.41
CA ALA A 31 8.42 31.07 43.96
C ALA A 31 9.75 30.72 43.25
N GLY A 32 9.84 29.52 42.68
CA GLY A 32 10.93 29.13 41.77
C GLY A 32 10.75 29.73 40.37
N ARG A 33 11.62 30.67 39.97
CA ARG A 33 11.49 31.46 38.74
C ARG A 33 12.25 30.85 37.55
N TRP A 34 11.60 29.96 36.80
CA TRP A 34 12.13 29.39 35.52
C TRP A 34 11.13 29.41 34.33
N PRO A 35 10.51 30.57 33.95
CA PRO A 35 9.60 30.60 32.80
C PRO A 35 10.31 30.66 31.44
N GLY A 36 11.50 31.27 31.36
CA GLY A 36 12.16 31.56 30.08
C GLY A 36 12.67 30.34 29.32
N PHE A 37 13.20 29.32 30.01
CA PHE A 37 13.80 28.15 29.37
C PHE A 37 12.75 27.28 28.66
N VAL A 38 11.60 27.05 29.30
CA VAL A 38 10.49 26.27 28.71
C VAL A 38 9.83 27.02 27.56
N HIS A 39 9.66 28.34 27.67
CA HIS A 39 9.15 29.16 26.57
C HIS A 39 10.08 29.15 25.35
N PHE A 40 11.40 29.17 25.53
CA PHE A 40 12.35 29.11 24.42
C PHE A 40 12.19 27.82 23.60
N PHE A 41 12.16 26.65 24.26
CA PHE A 41 11.96 25.38 23.55
C PHE A 41 10.56 25.23 22.95
N PHE A 42 9.51 25.75 23.60
CA PHE A 42 8.16 25.74 23.03
C PHE A 42 8.08 26.60 21.76
N VAL A 43 8.60 27.84 21.79
CA VAL A 43 8.64 28.72 20.60
C VAL A 43 9.53 28.13 19.51
N LEU A 44 10.69 27.56 19.83
CA LEU A 44 11.56 26.89 18.86
C LEU A 44 10.86 25.70 18.19
N THR A 45 10.07 24.93 18.94
CA THR A 45 9.27 23.80 18.42
C THR A 45 8.13 24.29 17.52
N VAL A 46 7.43 25.35 17.91
CA VAL A 46 6.36 25.94 17.08
C VAL A 46 6.91 26.56 15.79
N VAL A 47 8.06 27.25 15.85
CA VAL A 47 8.73 27.84 14.67
C VAL A 47 9.29 26.76 13.75
N THR A 48 9.91 25.70 14.26
CA THR A 48 10.36 24.57 13.42
C THR A 48 9.19 23.81 12.80
N CYS A 49 8.09 23.59 13.53
CA CYS A 49 6.85 23.06 12.95
C CYS A 49 6.32 23.99 11.84
N ALA A 50 6.24 25.30 12.07
CA ALA A 50 5.77 26.25 11.07
C ALA A 50 6.64 26.21 9.80
N LEU A 51 7.97 26.18 9.92
CA LEU A 51 8.89 26.14 8.78
C LEU A 51 8.88 24.81 8.03
N VAL A 52 8.67 23.67 8.72
CA VAL A 52 8.56 22.34 8.10
C VAL A 52 7.22 22.16 7.36
N TYR A 53 6.14 22.81 7.81
CA TYR A 53 4.81 22.68 7.19
C TYR A 53 4.41 23.85 6.26
N ALA A 54 5.11 24.99 6.30
CA ALA A 54 4.84 26.17 5.46
C ALA A 54 4.77 25.92 3.92
N PRO A 55 5.55 25.01 3.30
CA PRO A 55 5.48 24.81 1.85
C PRO A 55 4.13 24.29 1.32
N ARG A 56 3.18 23.91 2.19
CA ARG A 56 1.88 23.35 1.79
C ARG A 56 0.75 24.36 1.61
N PHE A 57 1.00 25.66 1.77
CA PHE A 57 -0.06 26.68 1.70
C PHE A 57 0.02 27.67 0.52
N LEU A 58 1.05 27.59 -0.34
CA LEU A 58 1.17 28.47 -1.51
C LEU A 58 1.64 27.71 -2.76
N SER A 59 0.69 27.22 -3.55
CA SER A 59 0.85 26.93 -4.98
C SER A 59 -0.52 26.98 -5.67
N PRO A 60 -0.64 27.55 -6.88
CA PRO A 60 -1.92 27.82 -7.51
C PRO A 60 -2.58 26.56 -8.07
N THR A 61 -3.91 26.51 -7.94
CA THR A 61 -4.80 25.47 -8.48
C THR A 61 -5.03 25.64 -9.98
N VAL A 62 -4.91 24.54 -10.74
CA VAL A 62 -5.31 24.44 -12.16
C VAL A 62 -5.98 23.06 -12.35
N PRO A 63 -7.12 22.95 -13.06
CA PRO A 63 -7.91 21.72 -13.07
C PRO A 63 -7.20 20.53 -13.75
N VAL A 64 -7.53 19.32 -13.27
CA VAL A 64 -7.04 18.05 -13.81
C VAL A 64 -8.21 17.27 -14.40
N ASP A 65 -8.27 17.15 -15.72
CA ASP A 65 -9.22 16.28 -16.40
C ASP A 65 -8.80 14.81 -16.24
N PHE A 66 -9.64 14.02 -15.56
CA PHE A 66 -9.41 12.59 -15.33
C PHE A 66 -10.15 11.69 -16.33
N LEU A 67 -10.69 12.26 -17.42
CA LEU A 67 -11.43 11.55 -18.45
C LEU A 67 -10.65 11.54 -19.76
N GLY A 68 -10.07 10.39 -20.10
CA GLY A 68 -9.67 10.12 -21.48
C GLY A 68 -10.89 10.17 -22.42
N PRO A 69 -10.73 10.61 -23.68
CA PRO A 69 -11.87 10.93 -24.54
C PRO A 69 -12.72 9.69 -24.86
N ARG A 70 -14.02 9.83 -24.60
CA ARG A 70 -15.06 8.85 -24.95
C ARG A 70 -15.30 8.93 -26.46
N GLN A 71 -14.80 7.98 -27.24
CA GLN A 71 -15.10 7.93 -28.68
C GLN A 71 -16.60 7.69 -28.91
N PRO A 72 -17.27 8.47 -29.78
CA PRO A 72 -18.65 8.22 -30.17
C PRO A 72 -18.75 7.08 -31.19
N SER A 73 -19.78 6.26 -31.08
CA SER A 73 -20.12 5.25 -32.06
C SER A 73 -20.74 5.89 -33.31
N SER A 74 -20.09 5.74 -34.46
CA SER A 74 -20.75 5.88 -35.76
C SER A 74 -20.18 4.83 -36.73
N GLY A 75 -21.08 4.12 -37.41
CA GLY A 75 -20.70 3.07 -38.34
C GLY A 75 -20.66 3.58 -39.78
N ARG A 76 -19.64 3.18 -40.54
CA ARG A 76 -19.76 2.85 -41.97
C ARG A 76 -18.58 2.01 -42.41
N ALA A 77 -18.87 0.98 -43.21
CA ALA A 77 -17.86 0.07 -43.74
C ALA A 77 -17.14 0.69 -44.94
N ALA A 78 -15.83 0.42 -45.05
CA ALA A 78 -15.09 0.45 -46.30
C ALA A 78 -13.95 -0.58 -46.20
N ALA A 79 -13.90 -1.52 -47.15
CA ALA A 79 -12.86 -2.54 -47.21
C ALA A 79 -11.64 -2.02 -47.98
N VAL A 80 -10.43 -2.37 -47.54
CA VAL A 80 -9.23 -2.36 -48.37
C VAL A 80 -8.50 -3.68 -48.17
N GLN A 81 -8.26 -4.39 -49.27
CA GLN A 81 -7.50 -5.65 -49.32
C GLN A 81 -6.00 -5.39 -49.50
N GLY A 82 -5.20 -6.39 -49.15
CA GLY A 82 -3.79 -6.48 -49.55
C GLY A 82 -2.82 -6.26 -48.38
N ARG A 83 -1.80 -7.09 -48.17
CA ARG A 83 -1.33 -8.22 -49.01
C ARG A 83 -0.59 -9.22 -48.12
N SER A 84 -0.89 -10.50 -48.28
CA SER A 84 -0.10 -11.58 -47.67
C SER A 84 1.23 -11.74 -48.40
N VAL A 85 2.30 -11.98 -47.65
CA VAL A 85 3.51 -12.65 -48.13
C VAL A 85 3.81 -13.75 -47.12
N ASP A 86 3.77 -14.98 -47.58
CA ASP A 86 4.06 -16.21 -46.84
C ASP A 86 5.52 -16.64 -47.11
N GLY A 87 6.10 -17.46 -46.22
CA GLY A 87 7.36 -18.16 -46.44
C GLY A 87 8.40 -18.02 -45.32
N GLY A 88 8.48 -19.01 -44.42
CA GLY A 88 9.59 -19.09 -43.45
C GLY A 88 9.37 -20.10 -42.32
N ARG A 89 9.61 -21.39 -42.58
CA ARG A 89 9.46 -22.48 -41.59
C ARG A 89 10.72 -22.61 -40.71
N GLY A 90 10.56 -22.71 -39.39
CA GLY A 90 11.54 -23.37 -38.51
C GLY A 90 11.96 -22.60 -37.26
N GLY A 91 12.09 -23.31 -36.13
CA GLY A 91 12.64 -22.80 -34.86
C GLY A 91 11.62 -22.74 -33.73
N ASN A 92 11.67 -23.73 -32.83
CA ASN A 92 10.86 -23.75 -31.61
C ASN A 92 11.77 -23.44 -30.42
N GLU A 93 11.83 -22.17 -30.02
CA GLU A 93 12.43 -21.75 -28.75
C GLU A 93 11.53 -20.67 -28.14
N GLY A 94 11.34 -20.72 -26.82
CA GLY A 94 10.32 -19.92 -26.15
C GLY A 94 10.69 -18.44 -26.17
N ASP A 95 9.98 -17.66 -27.00
CA ASP A 95 10.24 -16.23 -27.20
C ASP A 95 10.11 -15.48 -25.86
N ALA A 96 11.25 -15.19 -25.24
CA ALA A 96 11.32 -14.71 -23.89
C ALA A 96 10.89 -13.25 -23.87
N LEU A 97 9.66 -12.97 -23.45
CA LEU A 97 9.08 -11.62 -23.35
C LEU A 97 10.08 -10.61 -22.77
N VAL A 98 10.77 -9.90 -23.66
CA VAL A 98 11.76 -8.88 -23.34
C VAL A 98 11.00 -7.71 -22.74
N LEU A 99 11.49 -7.24 -21.59
CA LEU A 99 10.95 -6.08 -20.90
C LEU A 99 11.54 -4.83 -21.55
N ASP A 100 10.70 -3.88 -21.99
CA ASP A 100 11.15 -2.60 -22.58
C ASP A 100 12.16 -1.84 -21.71
N ASN A 101 12.10 -2.05 -20.38
CA ASN A 101 12.96 -1.42 -19.37
C ASN A 101 13.93 -2.40 -18.69
N GLN A 102 14.17 -3.60 -19.26
CA GLN A 102 15.14 -4.56 -18.72
C GLN A 102 16.47 -4.46 -19.47
N VAL A 103 17.52 -4.19 -18.71
CA VAL A 103 18.90 -4.19 -19.17
C VAL A 103 19.55 -5.48 -18.70
N ASN A 104 19.85 -6.37 -19.64
CA ASN A 104 20.43 -7.71 -19.38
C ASN A 104 21.95 -7.72 -19.26
N SER A 105 22.58 -6.54 -19.29
CA SER A 105 24.02 -6.37 -19.29
C SER A 105 24.51 -5.70 -18.01
N PRO A 106 25.81 -5.83 -17.66
CA PRO A 106 26.34 -5.33 -16.39
C PRO A 106 26.03 -3.86 -16.13
N CYS A 107 25.53 -3.57 -14.93
CA CYS A 107 25.14 -2.22 -14.50
C CYS A 107 25.87 -1.81 -13.21
N ALA A 108 26.09 -0.52 -13.01
CA ALA A 108 26.63 0.10 -11.80
C ALA A 108 25.77 1.28 -11.35
N SER A 109 25.47 1.39 -10.06
CA SER A 109 24.83 2.57 -9.49
C SER A 109 25.83 3.72 -9.37
N MET A 110 25.48 4.88 -9.91
CA MET A 110 26.31 6.08 -9.93
C MET A 110 25.79 7.11 -8.94
N GLY A 111 26.69 7.97 -8.44
CA GLY A 111 26.30 9.17 -7.70
C GLY A 111 25.30 10.03 -8.48
N GLY A 112 24.35 10.65 -7.77
CA GLY A 112 23.31 11.48 -8.41
C GLY A 112 22.17 10.68 -9.06
N HIS A 113 21.89 9.46 -8.57
CA HIS A 113 20.77 8.60 -8.99
C HIS A 113 20.88 8.11 -10.45
N GLY A 114 22.11 8.04 -10.97
CA GLY A 114 22.38 7.40 -12.24
C GLY A 114 22.55 5.89 -12.10
N ILE A 115 22.27 5.16 -13.17
CA ILE A 115 22.67 3.76 -13.35
C ILE A 115 23.36 3.67 -14.70
N CYS A 116 24.64 3.35 -14.66
CA CYS A 116 25.44 3.12 -15.85
C CYS A 116 25.29 1.63 -16.22
N CYS A 117 24.97 1.28 -17.46
CA CYS A 117 24.92 -0.10 -17.90
C CYS A 117 25.70 -0.27 -19.20
N ASP A 118 26.40 -1.39 -19.34
CA ASP A 118 27.13 -1.72 -20.56
C ASP A 118 26.15 -2.10 -21.68
N ARG A 119 25.72 -1.13 -22.51
CA ARG A 119 24.78 -1.39 -23.63
C ARG A 119 25.47 -1.90 -24.91
N SER A 120 26.67 -2.50 -24.81
CA SER A 120 27.43 -3.04 -25.96
C SER A 120 26.60 -3.97 -26.86
N ASP A 121 25.77 -4.85 -26.29
CA ASP A 121 24.90 -5.77 -27.03
C ASP A 121 23.75 -5.07 -27.82
N PHE A 122 23.38 -3.84 -27.46
CA PHE A 122 22.21 -3.15 -28.02
C PHE A 122 22.47 -2.45 -29.37
N ASN A 123 23.70 -2.52 -29.90
CA ASN A 123 24.15 -1.74 -31.05
C ASN A 123 24.21 -2.50 -32.39
N THR A 124 23.73 -3.74 -32.47
CA THR A 124 23.81 -4.57 -33.70
C THR A 124 22.87 -4.14 -34.84
N ALA A 125 21.96 -3.19 -34.62
CA ALA A 125 20.98 -2.73 -35.62
C ALA A 125 21.16 -1.28 -36.11
N SER A 126 22.19 -0.55 -35.63
CA SER A 126 22.37 0.87 -36.03
C SER A 126 23.84 1.31 -36.04
N ALA A 127 24.58 0.79 -37.02
CA ALA A 127 26.00 1.04 -37.26
C ALA A 127 26.37 2.48 -37.71
N ASN A 128 25.59 3.49 -37.30
CA ASN A 128 25.84 4.92 -37.56
C ASN A 128 25.36 5.84 -36.43
N ALA A 129 24.95 5.30 -35.27
CA ALA A 129 24.75 6.12 -34.07
C ALA A 129 26.08 6.25 -33.31
N THR A 130 26.52 7.48 -33.04
CA THR A 130 27.64 7.72 -32.11
C THR A 130 27.27 7.14 -30.75
N VAL A 131 28.12 6.26 -30.21
CA VAL A 131 27.85 5.47 -28.99
C VAL A 131 27.85 6.35 -27.71
N GLY A 132 28.36 7.58 -27.81
CA GLY A 132 28.15 8.62 -26.80
C GLY A 132 26.80 9.34 -26.96
N GLU A 133 26.21 9.73 -25.82
CA GLU A 133 25.14 10.74 -25.67
C GLU A 133 23.65 10.33 -25.66
N LYS A 134 23.28 9.04 -25.71
CA LYS A 134 21.91 8.64 -25.28
C LYS A 134 21.84 8.33 -23.79
N GLU A 135 21.78 9.39 -22.97
CA GLU A 135 21.25 9.33 -21.59
C GLU A 135 19.72 9.20 -21.67
N GLU A 136 19.19 8.08 -21.22
CA GLU A 136 17.75 7.81 -21.10
C GLU A 136 17.29 8.14 -19.67
N ARG A 137 16.13 8.80 -19.53
CA ARG A 137 15.61 9.21 -18.22
C ARG A 137 14.31 8.48 -17.90
N VAL A 138 14.32 7.75 -16.79
CA VAL A 138 13.18 6.93 -16.37
C VAL A 138 12.81 7.31 -14.95
N GLN A 139 11.55 7.73 -14.76
CA GLN A 139 10.95 7.90 -13.44
C GLN A 139 10.28 6.57 -13.04
N PRO A 140 10.81 5.80 -12.08
CA PRO A 140 10.42 4.41 -11.88
C PRO A 140 9.16 4.25 -11.00
N TYR A 141 8.15 5.11 -11.23
CA TYR A 141 6.80 4.98 -10.67
C TYR A 141 5.86 4.27 -11.65
N THR A 142 4.84 3.61 -11.10
CA THR A 142 3.90 2.76 -11.83
C THR A 142 2.90 3.55 -12.68
N ARG A 143 2.39 4.68 -12.17
CA ARG A 143 1.32 5.47 -12.83
C ARG A 143 1.85 6.55 -13.79
N LYS A 144 2.40 6.13 -14.93
CA LYS A 144 3.01 7.06 -15.92
C LYS A 144 2.08 8.18 -16.44
N TRP A 145 0.77 7.99 -16.40
CA TRP A 145 -0.22 8.97 -16.88
C TRP A 145 -0.49 10.14 -15.91
N GLU A 146 -0.11 10.01 -14.63
CA GLU A 146 -0.41 10.99 -13.57
C GLU A 146 0.59 12.16 -13.62
N LYS A 147 0.50 13.04 -14.63
CA LYS A 147 1.49 14.11 -14.90
C LYS A 147 1.96 14.90 -13.66
N HIS A 148 1.03 15.33 -12.80
CA HIS A 148 1.35 16.10 -11.58
C HIS A 148 2.09 15.28 -10.52
N LEU A 149 1.79 13.98 -10.40
CA LEU A 149 2.52 13.08 -9.53
C LEU A 149 3.92 12.83 -10.10
N MET A 150 3.99 12.48 -11.39
CA MET A 150 5.23 12.17 -12.09
C MET A 150 6.22 13.34 -12.02
N ALA A 151 5.77 14.59 -12.10
CA ALA A 151 6.63 15.78 -11.92
C ALA A 151 7.42 15.81 -10.58
N ASN A 152 6.99 15.05 -9.56
CA ASN A 152 7.64 14.95 -8.25
C ASN A 152 8.37 13.62 -8.02
N ILE A 153 8.36 12.70 -8.99
CA ILE A 153 9.10 11.43 -8.92
C ILE A 153 10.55 11.65 -9.37
N GLN A 154 11.50 11.11 -8.60
CA GLN A 154 12.92 11.21 -8.91
C GLN A 154 13.24 10.49 -10.24
N GLU A 155 13.96 11.16 -11.13
CA GLU A 155 14.47 10.58 -12.36
C GLU A 155 15.69 9.69 -12.08
N VAL A 156 15.72 8.51 -12.70
CA VAL A 156 16.92 7.67 -12.82
C VAL A 156 17.47 7.86 -14.23
N ARG A 157 18.79 8.07 -14.33
CA ARG A 157 19.49 8.25 -15.60
C ARG A 157 20.15 6.94 -16.00
N LEU A 158 19.75 6.39 -17.15
CA LEU A 158 20.36 5.20 -17.74
C LEU A 158 21.32 5.65 -18.85
N ARG A 159 22.58 5.23 -18.78
CA ARG A 159 23.58 5.56 -19.81
C ARG A 159 24.48 4.37 -20.11
N ALA A 160 25.03 4.34 -21.32
CA ALA A 160 26.11 3.42 -21.66
C ALA A 160 27.38 3.75 -20.85
N ALA A 161 28.11 2.72 -20.40
CA ALA A 161 29.46 2.89 -19.90
C ALA A 161 30.37 3.42 -21.01
N ARG A 162 31.16 4.46 -20.71
CA ARG A 162 32.17 4.97 -21.63
C ARG A 162 33.41 4.06 -21.62
N PRO A 163 34.25 4.01 -22.66
CA PRO A 163 35.39 3.10 -22.71
C PRO A 163 36.45 3.32 -21.61
N ASP A 164 36.64 4.58 -21.20
CA ASP A 164 37.43 5.01 -20.04
C ASP A 164 36.75 4.60 -18.72
N GLU A 165 35.45 4.85 -18.58
CA GLU A 165 34.65 4.36 -17.45
C GLU A 165 34.54 2.83 -17.38
N ALA A 166 34.80 2.09 -18.47
CA ALA A 166 34.84 0.63 -18.48
C ALA A 166 36.20 0.09 -18.00
N GLN A 167 37.28 0.88 -18.10
CA GLN A 167 38.60 0.54 -17.58
C GLN A 167 38.75 0.94 -16.10
N ASP A 168 38.23 2.10 -15.69
CA ASP A 168 38.19 2.52 -14.28
C ASP A 168 36.99 1.95 -13.49
N GLY A 169 35.92 1.53 -14.18
CA GLY A 169 34.65 1.04 -13.63
C GLY A 169 34.70 -0.30 -12.89
N HIS A 170 35.90 -0.84 -12.68
CA HIS A 170 36.12 -1.96 -11.76
C HIS A 170 36.04 -1.54 -10.28
N ARG A 171 35.95 -0.24 -9.96
CA ARG A 171 35.72 0.26 -8.59
C ARG A 171 34.26 0.12 -8.13
N CYS A 172 33.79 -1.12 -8.10
CA CYS A 172 32.58 -1.50 -7.37
C CYS A 172 32.90 -1.55 -5.86
N ASP A 173 32.33 -0.64 -5.06
CA ASP A 173 32.40 -0.74 -3.59
C ASP A 173 31.65 -1.97 -3.08
N VAL A 174 30.60 -2.38 -3.80
CA VAL A 174 29.81 -3.58 -3.53
C VAL A 174 29.47 -4.25 -4.86
N ARG A 175 29.60 -5.58 -4.94
CA ARG A 175 29.24 -6.36 -6.14
C ARG A 175 28.15 -7.36 -5.79
N HIS A 176 27.11 -7.40 -6.61
CA HIS A 176 25.96 -8.31 -6.49
C HIS A 176 26.00 -9.36 -7.61
N ASP A 177 25.45 -10.53 -7.33
CA ASP A 177 25.26 -11.66 -8.25
C ASP A 177 23.83 -11.72 -8.83
N ALA A 178 22.95 -10.82 -8.37
CA ALA A 178 21.56 -10.70 -8.79
C ALA A 178 21.27 -9.32 -9.42
N PRO A 179 20.36 -9.24 -10.41
CA PRO A 179 20.01 -7.98 -11.06
C PRO A 179 19.30 -7.02 -10.11
N ALA A 180 19.37 -5.71 -10.37
CA ALA A 180 18.62 -4.71 -9.62
C ALA A 180 17.16 -4.59 -10.11
N LEU A 181 16.20 -4.43 -9.20
CA LEU A 181 14.91 -3.79 -9.49
C LEU A 181 14.97 -2.34 -8.99
N VAL A 182 14.85 -1.40 -9.91
CA VAL A 182 14.88 0.03 -9.61
C VAL A 182 13.45 0.53 -9.50
N MET A 183 13.04 0.94 -8.31
CA MET A 183 11.68 1.44 -8.03
C MET A 183 11.72 2.65 -7.09
N THR A 184 10.56 3.27 -6.84
CA THR A 184 10.43 4.32 -5.83
C THR A 184 9.41 3.94 -4.77
N ALA A 185 9.72 4.27 -3.52
CA ALA A 185 8.81 4.24 -2.37
C ALA A 185 8.14 5.60 -2.13
N GLY A 186 8.36 6.59 -3.00
CA GLY A 186 7.68 7.89 -3.03
C GLY A 186 6.46 7.91 -3.97
N GLY A 187 5.84 9.08 -4.11
CA GLY A 187 4.57 9.24 -4.82
C GLY A 187 3.38 9.04 -3.89
N TYR A 188 2.36 8.29 -4.30
CA TYR A 188 1.17 8.05 -3.46
C TYR A 188 1.31 6.91 -2.46
N THR A 189 2.40 6.13 -2.51
CA THR A 189 2.75 4.98 -1.66
C THR A 189 2.81 5.25 -0.14
N GLY A 190 2.58 6.49 0.31
CA GLY A 190 2.42 6.86 1.72
C GLY A 190 1.10 6.41 2.37
N ASN A 191 0.25 5.65 1.67
CA ASN A 191 -0.90 4.94 2.24
C ASN A 191 -1.01 3.52 1.68
N LEU A 192 -1.70 2.64 2.39
CA LEU A 192 -1.71 1.21 2.10
C LEU A 192 -2.26 0.83 0.71
N PHE A 193 -3.32 1.50 0.25
CA PHE A 193 -3.88 1.24 -1.08
C PHE A 193 -2.84 1.47 -2.17
N HIS A 194 -2.17 2.61 -2.16
CA HIS A 194 -1.13 2.90 -3.15
C HIS A 194 0.17 2.12 -2.90
N ALA A 195 0.54 1.83 -1.65
CA ALA A 195 1.69 0.98 -1.35
C ALA A 195 1.57 -0.40 -2.03
N PHE A 196 0.39 -1.02 -2.00
CA PHE A 196 0.13 -2.26 -2.72
C PHE A 196 -0.12 -2.05 -4.22
N ASN A 197 -1.01 -1.12 -4.59
CA ASN A 197 -1.45 -0.91 -5.97
C ASN A 197 -0.36 -0.34 -6.89
N ASP A 198 0.38 0.65 -6.41
CA ASP A 198 1.41 1.36 -7.17
C ASP A 198 2.82 0.86 -6.82
N GLY A 199 3.01 0.13 -5.72
CA GLY A 199 4.31 -0.39 -5.25
C GLY A 199 4.44 -1.91 -5.35
N PHE A 200 3.95 -2.64 -4.34
CA PHE A 200 4.26 -4.07 -4.14
C PHE A 200 3.70 -5.03 -5.19
N LEU A 201 2.44 -4.87 -5.61
CA LEU A 201 1.89 -5.72 -6.67
C LEU A 201 2.62 -5.49 -8.01
N PRO A 202 2.87 -4.24 -8.45
CA PRO A 202 3.73 -3.97 -9.61
C PRO A 202 5.17 -4.51 -9.49
N ALA A 203 5.80 -4.40 -8.32
CA ALA A 203 7.13 -4.97 -8.08
C ALA A 203 7.09 -6.50 -8.22
N TRP A 204 6.17 -7.18 -7.55
CA TRP A 204 5.98 -8.63 -7.63
C TRP A 204 5.71 -9.11 -9.06
N LEU A 205 4.81 -8.43 -9.81
CA LEU A 205 4.54 -8.71 -11.23
C LEU A 205 5.80 -8.62 -12.10
N THR A 206 6.76 -7.78 -11.70
CA THR A 206 8.02 -7.57 -12.40
C THR A 206 9.03 -8.67 -12.05
N VAL A 207 9.17 -9.05 -10.77
CA VAL A 207 10.32 -9.85 -10.29
C VAL A 207 10.00 -11.23 -9.74
N GLN A 208 8.74 -11.65 -9.60
CA GLN A 208 8.41 -12.98 -9.01
C GLN A 208 9.12 -14.15 -9.70
N HIS A 209 9.37 -14.04 -11.01
CA HIS A 209 10.07 -15.04 -11.81
C HIS A 209 11.56 -15.20 -11.46
N LEU A 210 12.17 -14.19 -10.81
CA LEU A 210 13.56 -14.22 -10.32
C LEU A 210 13.70 -14.95 -8.98
N ARG A 211 12.58 -15.35 -8.35
CA ARG A 211 12.54 -16.14 -7.10
C ARG A 211 13.47 -15.57 -6.02
N ARG A 212 13.24 -14.30 -5.66
CA ARG A 212 13.97 -13.55 -4.61
C ARG A 212 15.44 -13.22 -4.91
N ARG A 213 16.03 -13.74 -6.00
CA ARG A 213 17.33 -13.29 -6.55
C ARG A 213 17.20 -11.99 -7.34
N VAL A 214 16.91 -10.90 -6.64
CA VAL A 214 16.84 -9.53 -7.18
C VAL A 214 17.20 -8.55 -6.08
N VAL A 215 18.01 -7.54 -6.38
CA VAL A 215 18.36 -6.50 -5.40
C VAL A 215 17.38 -5.33 -5.55
N LEU A 216 16.68 -4.96 -4.48
CA LEU A 216 15.77 -3.82 -4.52
C LEU A 216 16.56 -2.51 -4.37
N ALA A 217 16.61 -1.71 -5.43
CA ALA A 217 17.25 -0.41 -5.47
C ALA A 217 16.17 0.68 -5.46
N VAL A 218 15.92 1.28 -4.29
CA VAL A 218 14.69 2.02 -4.00
C VAL A 218 14.99 3.50 -3.78
N LEU A 219 14.29 4.36 -4.54
CA LEU A 219 14.27 5.81 -4.35
C LEU A 219 13.26 6.19 -3.25
N ALA A 220 13.53 7.27 -2.52
CA ALA A 220 12.66 7.78 -1.44
C ALA A 220 12.35 6.73 -0.34
N TYR A 221 13.30 5.81 -0.10
CA TYR A 221 13.21 4.73 0.89
C TYR A 221 13.33 5.27 2.32
N ASN A 222 12.21 5.74 2.86
CA ASN A 222 12.16 6.36 4.19
C ASN A 222 11.97 5.31 5.31
N PRO A 223 12.38 5.61 6.56
CA PRO A 223 12.30 4.67 7.68
C PRO A 223 10.90 4.14 7.99
N TRP A 224 9.84 4.96 7.78
CA TRP A 224 8.46 4.52 7.99
C TRP A 224 8.06 3.42 7.00
N TRP A 225 8.36 3.61 5.71
CA TRP A 225 8.09 2.60 4.68
C TRP A 225 8.92 1.33 4.92
N ALA A 226 10.22 1.49 5.21
CA ALA A 226 11.13 0.40 5.53
C ALA A 226 10.64 -0.45 6.72
N GLY A 227 10.21 0.18 7.81
CA GLY A 227 9.69 -0.51 8.98
C GLY A 227 8.31 -1.15 8.78
N THR A 228 7.42 -0.49 8.03
CA THR A 228 6.03 -0.95 7.81
C THR A 228 5.95 -2.18 6.90
N PHE A 229 6.84 -2.30 5.91
CA PHE A 229 6.75 -3.32 4.86
C PHE A 229 7.93 -4.30 4.80
N ARG A 230 8.71 -4.42 5.90
CA ARG A 230 9.90 -5.27 5.99
C ARG A 230 9.65 -6.73 5.56
N GLU A 231 8.49 -7.31 5.89
CA GLU A 231 8.12 -8.68 5.52
C GLU A 231 7.94 -8.82 4.00
N LEU A 232 7.28 -7.85 3.35
CA LEU A 232 7.09 -7.85 1.89
C LEU A 232 8.41 -7.64 1.14
N VAL A 233 9.28 -6.79 1.67
CA VAL A 233 10.63 -6.56 1.16
C VAL A 233 11.44 -7.86 1.20
N SER A 234 11.47 -8.55 2.34
CA SER A 234 12.12 -9.86 2.51
C SER A 234 11.49 -10.96 1.63
N GLY A 235 10.17 -10.92 1.46
CA GLY A 235 9.46 -11.80 0.54
C GLY A 235 9.85 -11.58 -0.93
N LEU A 236 10.17 -10.35 -1.34
CA LEU A 236 10.56 -10.02 -2.72
C LEU A 236 12.04 -10.26 -3.02
N SER A 237 12.92 -10.21 -2.02
CA SER A 237 14.38 -10.16 -2.17
C SER A 237 15.10 -10.89 -1.04
N ASP A 238 16.09 -11.72 -1.39
CA ASP A 238 17.08 -12.27 -0.44
C ASP A 238 18.24 -11.30 -0.13
N HIS A 239 18.27 -10.14 -0.80
CA HIS A 239 19.32 -9.12 -0.67
C HIS A 239 18.84 -7.91 0.14
N HIS A 240 19.78 -7.18 0.75
CA HIS A 240 19.50 -5.90 1.39
C HIS A 240 19.01 -4.85 0.38
N VAL A 241 18.01 -4.06 0.77
CA VAL A 241 17.53 -2.90 0.01
C VAL A 241 18.61 -1.83 -0.04
N ILE A 242 18.83 -1.26 -1.22
CA ILE A 242 19.71 -0.12 -1.44
C ILE A 242 18.86 1.14 -1.52
N ASP A 243 19.13 2.11 -0.65
CA ASP A 243 18.57 3.46 -0.78
C ASP A 243 19.38 4.23 -1.83
N LEU A 244 18.83 4.36 -3.04
CA LEU A 244 19.50 5.03 -4.17
C LEU A 244 19.65 6.56 -4.00
N LEU A 245 19.04 7.16 -2.96
CA LEU A 245 19.24 8.57 -2.64
C LEU A 245 20.36 8.77 -1.62
N HIS A 246 20.44 7.90 -0.61
CA HIS A 246 21.32 8.09 0.55
C HIS A 246 22.58 7.22 0.53
N ASP A 247 22.57 6.02 -0.03
CA ASP A 247 23.79 5.24 -0.20
C ASP A 247 24.72 5.93 -1.22
N LYS A 248 26.02 5.97 -0.88
CA LYS A 248 27.06 6.64 -1.69
C LYS A 248 28.04 5.64 -2.31
N ARG A 249 27.85 4.35 -2.06
CA ARG A 249 28.65 3.26 -2.60
C ARG A 249 28.26 2.96 -4.05
N THR A 250 29.25 2.59 -4.85
CA THR A 250 29.08 2.08 -6.21
C THR A 250 28.70 0.61 -6.14
N HIS A 251 27.42 0.30 -6.33
CA HIS A 251 26.90 -1.07 -6.40
C HIS A 251 26.89 -1.56 -7.85
N CYS A 252 27.53 -2.69 -8.11
CA CYS A 252 27.55 -3.33 -9.42
C CYS A 252 26.63 -4.56 -9.46
N PHE A 253 25.89 -4.72 -10.55
CA PHE A 253 24.89 -5.76 -10.80
C PHE A 253 25.14 -6.42 -12.17
N PRO A 254 24.74 -7.69 -12.38
CA PRO A 254 24.78 -8.33 -13.70
C PRO A 254 23.71 -7.79 -14.68
N GLY A 255 22.75 -7.00 -14.19
CA GLY A 255 21.66 -6.40 -14.97
C GLY A 255 20.74 -5.53 -14.11
N ALA A 256 19.79 -4.84 -14.72
CA ALA A 256 18.82 -4.01 -14.02
C ALA A 256 17.45 -3.99 -14.72
N ILE A 257 16.37 -3.87 -13.95
CA ILE A 257 15.00 -3.62 -14.42
C ILE A 257 14.56 -2.28 -13.86
N VAL A 258 14.17 -1.33 -14.72
CA VAL A 258 13.94 0.05 -14.31
C VAL A 258 12.45 0.41 -14.35
N GLY A 259 11.85 0.55 -13.17
CA GLY A 259 10.41 0.64 -12.98
C GLY A 259 9.72 -0.72 -12.92
N THR A 260 8.40 -0.69 -12.94
CA THR A 260 7.51 -1.81 -12.59
C THR A 260 6.41 -2.04 -13.62
N ARG A 261 5.88 -3.26 -13.69
CA ARG A 261 4.73 -3.64 -14.54
C ARG A 261 3.40 -3.28 -13.88
N PHE A 262 2.50 -2.62 -14.62
CA PHE A 262 1.12 -2.36 -14.17
C PHE A 262 0.08 -3.08 -15.01
N HIS A 263 -0.77 -3.88 -14.37
CA HIS A 263 -1.87 -4.62 -15.01
C HIS A 263 -3.26 -3.99 -14.72
N GLY A 264 -3.30 -2.80 -14.12
CA GLY A 264 -4.53 -2.13 -13.68
C GLY A 264 -4.68 -2.09 -12.17
N ILE A 265 -5.74 -1.44 -11.68
CA ILE A 265 -6.00 -1.29 -10.24
C ILE A 265 -6.20 -2.66 -9.59
N LEU A 266 -5.31 -2.99 -8.64
CA LEU A 266 -5.23 -4.26 -7.90
C LEU A 266 -5.43 -5.49 -8.80
N ALA A 267 -4.88 -5.44 -10.01
CA ALA A 267 -5.15 -6.39 -11.07
C ALA A 267 -3.92 -7.23 -11.44
N VAL A 268 -4.17 -8.48 -11.85
CA VAL A 268 -3.20 -9.35 -12.50
C VAL A 268 -3.87 -9.95 -13.73
N GLU A 269 -3.32 -9.68 -14.91
CA GLU A 269 -3.77 -10.26 -16.18
C GLU A 269 -2.82 -11.42 -16.55
N PRO A 270 -3.25 -12.70 -16.42
CA PRO A 270 -2.33 -13.85 -16.52
C PRO A 270 -1.60 -13.95 -17.85
N ALA A 271 -2.28 -13.62 -18.96
CA ALA A 271 -1.71 -13.59 -20.31
C ALA A 271 -0.56 -12.57 -20.49
N ARG A 272 -0.34 -11.66 -19.53
CA ARG A 272 0.78 -10.70 -19.50
C ARG A 272 1.89 -11.11 -18.53
N THR A 273 1.85 -12.33 -17.99
CA THR A 273 2.84 -12.89 -17.07
C THR A 273 3.53 -14.10 -17.71
N LYS A 274 4.80 -14.35 -17.38
CA LYS A 274 5.56 -15.47 -17.95
C LYS A 274 5.00 -16.85 -17.55
N ASP A 275 4.41 -16.95 -16.35
CA ASP A 275 4.00 -18.22 -15.73
C ASP A 275 2.48 -18.33 -15.50
N ASN A 276 1.66 -17.61 -16.27
CA ASN A 276 0.19 -17.51 -16.09
C ASN A 276 -0.24 -17.18 -14.63
N ARG A 277 0.53 -16.32 -13.96
CA ARG A 277 0.27 -15.90 -12.58
C ARG A 277 -1.05 -15.12 -12.48
N THR A 278 -1.72 -15.31 -11.34
CA THR A 278 -3.01 -14.69 -11.01
C THR A 278 -2.88 -13.79 -9.78
N LEU A 279 -3.93 -13.03 -9.45
CA LEU A 279 -3.99 -12.28 -8.18
C LEU A 279 -4.01 -13.21 -6.96
N VAL A 280 -4.52 -14.44 -7.11
CA VAL A 280 -4.42 -15.50 -6.09
C VAL A 280 -2.95 -15.85 -5.80
N ASN A 281 -2.09 -15.90 -6.81
CA ASN A 281 -0.65 -16.15 -6.56
C ASN A 281 0.05 -14.97 -5.87
N PHE A 282 -0.48 -13.74 -5.99
CA PHE A 282 -0.01 -12.62 -5.17
C PHE A 282 -0.50 -12.77 -3.72
N HIS A 283 -1.75 -13.19 -3.49
CA HIS A 283 -2.21 -13.60 -2.16
C HIS A 283 -1.31 -14.69 -1.56
N ASP A 284 -0.92 -15.70 -2.33
CA ASP A 284 -0.05 -16.79 -1.84
C ASP A 284 1.35 -16.28 -1.45
N PHE A 285 1.87 -15.29 -2.20
CA PHE A 285 3.08 -14.57 -1.84
C PHE A 285 2.93 -13.77 -0.53
N LEU A 286 1.82 -13.05 -0.35
CA LEU A 286 1.52 -12.34 0.91
C LEU A 286 1.39 -13.31 2.08
N ALA A 287 0.75 -14.45 1.86
CA ALA A 287 0.64 -15.52 2.84
C ALA A 287 2.01 -16.10 3.22
N GLY A 288 2.92 -16.29 2.25
CA GLY A 288 4.29 -16.71 2.52
C GLY A 288 5.14 -15.66 3.26
N ALA A 289 4.90 -14.36 2.99
CA ALA A 289 5.63 -13.27 3.64
C ALA A 289 5.16 -12.99 5.09
N TYR A 290 3.89 -13.25 5.41
CA TYR A 290 3.30 -12.93 6.71
C TYR A 290 3.00 -14.14 7.61
N LYS A 291 3.09 -15.38 7.10
CA LYS A 291 3.02 -16.56 7.97
C LYS A 291 4.29 -16.65 8.80
N ASP A 292 4.10 -16.82 10.10
CA ASP A 292 5.17 -17.08 11.04
C ASP A 292 5.45 -18.58 11.05
N ASP A 293 6.68 -19.01 10.76
CA ASP A 293 7.10 -20.43 10.79
C ASP A 293 6.95 -21.04 12.19
N SER A 294 6.82 -20.21 13.24
CA SER A 294 6.51 -20.65 14.60
C SER A 294 5.04 -21.05 14.81
N THR A 295 4.15 -20.76 13.86
CA THR A 295 2.78 -21.27 13.88
C THR A 295 2.82 -22.75 13.50
N PRO A 296 2.43 -23.69 14.37
CA PRO A 296 2.37 -25.09 13.96
C PRO A 296 1.45 -25.24 12.75
N PRO A 297 1.80 -26.05 11.73
CA PRO A 297 0.80 -26.50 10.77
C PRO A 297 -0.36 -27.11 11.58
N GLU A 298 -1.61 -26.89 11.16
CA GLU A 298 -2.81 -27.29 11.91
C GLU A 298 -2.93 -28.82 12.04
N ALA A 299 -2.13 -29.38 12.94
CA ALA A 299 -2.05 -30.80 13.27
C ALA A 299 -3.23 -31.18 14.17
N ASN A 300 -4.45 -30.99 13.64
CA ASN A 300 -5.71 -31.59 14.10
C ASN A 300 -6.89 -31.40 13.11
N GLN A 301 -6.64 -31.17 11.81
CA GLN A 301 -7.72 -31.13 10.82
C GLN A 301 -8.48 -32.48 10.69
N GLN A 302 -7.90 -33.60 11.15
CA GLN A 302 -8.57 -34.91 11.16
C GLN A 302 -9.70 -35.05 12.21
N GLN A 303 -9.84 -34.13 13.17
CA GLN A 303 -10.89 -34.21 14.21
C GLN A 303 -12.12 -33.31 13.97
N GLN A 304 -12.17 -32.52 12.88
CA GLN A 304 -13.26 -31.56 12.65
C GLN A 304 -14.54 -32.16 12.01
N GLN A 305 -14.62 -33.47 11.77
CA GLN A 305 -15.73 -34.10 11.03
C GLN A 305 -17.10 -34.05 11.74
N GLN A 306 -17.19 -33.60 13.00
CA GLN A 306 -18.45 -33.50 13.75
C GLN A 306 -18.65 -32.17 14.52
N GLN A 307 -17.93 -31.09 14.17
CA GLN A 307 -18.27 -29.79 14.77
C GLN A 307 -19.49 -29.17 14.07
N PRO A 308 -20.45 -28.57 14.81
CA PRO A 308 -21.55 -27.83 14.21
C PRO A 308 -20.99 -26.68 13.35
N ARG A 309 -21.67 -26.34 12.24
CA ARG A 309 -21.26 -25.25 11.33
C ARG A 309 -20.90 -24.00 12.14
N ARG A 310 -19.60 -23.68 12.21
CA ARG A 310 -19.09 -22.52 12.92
C ARG A 310 -19.75 -21.25 12.37
N ARG A 311 -20.14 -20.33 13.26
CA ARG A 311 -20.68 -19.02 12.84
C ARG A 311 -19.66 -18.32 11.92
N PRO A 312 -20.09 -17.78 10.76
CA PRO A 312 -19.18 -17.05 9.89
C PRO A 312 -18.55 -15.86 10.61
N ARG A 313 -17.25 -15.62 10.36
CA ARG A 313 -16.48 -14.56 11.02
C ARG A 313 -16.55 -13.27 10.22
N LEU A 314 -16.90 -12.17 10.87
CA LEU A 314 -17.03 -10.84 10.27
C LEU A 314 -16.02 -9.88 10.89
N GLY A 315 -15.05 -9.43 10.09
CA GLY A 315 -14.13 -8.36 10.48
C GLY A 315 -14.73 -7.00 10.12
N LEU A 316 -14.96 -6.13 11.12
CA LEU A 316 -15.48 -4.77 10.92
C LEU A 316 -14.37 -3.75 11.17
N TYR A 317 -13.95 -3.02 10.13
CA TYR A 317 -12.93 -1.98 10.30
C TYR A 317 -13.46 -0.75 11.04
N SER A 318 -12.85 -0.48 12.18
CA SER A 318 -13.06 0.75 12.95
C SER A 318 -12.09 1.84 12.50
N ARG A 319 -12.65 3.00 12.12
CA ARG A 319 -11.88 4.17 11.67
C ARG A 319 -11.79 5.23 12.74
N LYS A 320 -10.62 5.84 12.83
CA LYS A 320 -10.38 7.06 13.62
C LYS A 320 -10.26 8.26 12.68
N GLY A 321 -10.82 9.41 13.07
CA GLY A 321 -10.77 10.65 12.29
C GLY A 321 -11.93 10.85 11.31
N THR A 322 -11.78 10.40 10.05
CA THR A 322 -12.76 10.66 8.95
C THR A 322 -13.35 9.38 8.40
N ARG A 323 -14.55 9.47 7.79
CA ARG A 323 -15.32 8.33 7.25
C ARG A 323 -15.63 7.26 8.30
N VAL A 324 -15.80 7.68 9.55
CA VAL A 324 -16.14 6.82 10.69
C VAL A 324 -17.59 6.33 10.57
N ILE A 325 -17.87 5.11 11.06
CA ILE A 325 -19.24 4.62 11.26
C ILE A 325 -19.72 5.15 12.61
N GLU A 326 -20.56 6.19 12.61
CA GLU A 326 -20.93 6.90 13.85
C GLU A 326 -21.74 6.02 14.81
N ASN A 327 -22.45 5.03 14.28
CA ASN A 327 -23.22 4.03 15.02
C ASN A 327 -22.57 2.63 15.01
N GLU A 328 -21.23 2.52 14.92
CA GLU A 328 -20.46 1.27 14.83
C GLU A 328 -20.90 0.20 15.85
N ALA A 329 -21.08 0.57 17.12
CA ALA A 329 -21.48 -0.38 18.17
C ALA A 329 -22.89 -0.97 17.93
N ALA A 330 -23.80 -0.26 17.26
CA ALA A 330 -25.11 -0.79 16.87
C ALA A 330 -25.00 -1.70 15.64
N VAL A 331 -24.10 -1.36 14.70
CA VAL A 331 -23.80 -2.17 13.50
C VAL A 331 -23.14 -3.50 13.88
N ALA A 332 -22.23 -3.50 14.86
CA ALA A 332 -21.63 -4.72 15.42
C ALA A 332 -22.70 -5.63 16.04
N ARG A 333 -23.54 -5.10 16.94
CA ARG A 333 -24.67 -5.85 17.54
C ARG A 333 -25.69 -6.37 16.51
N LEU A 334 -25.88 -5.65 15.41
CA LEU A 334 -26.71 -6.10 14.30
C LEU A 334 -26.07 -7.29 13.54
N ALA A 335 -24.76 -7.26 13.31
CA ALA A 335 -24.05 -8.39 12.71
C ALA A 335 -24.05 -9.63 13.63
N GLU A 336 -23.88 -9.44 14.95
CA GLU A 336 -24.01 -10.51 15.96
C GLU A 336 -25.42 -11.12 15.96
N SER A 337 -26.48 -10.30 15.89
CA SER A 337 -27.87 -10.79 15.88
C SER A 337 -28.29 -11.45 14.56
N VAL A 338 -27.67 -11.07 13.43
CA VAL A 338 -27.74 -11.82 12.16
C VAL A 338 -27.02 -13.17 12.26
N GLY A 339 -26.12 -13.35 13.23
CA GLY A 339 -25.47 -14.63 13.55
C GLY A 339 -24.01 -14.73 13.08
N PHE A 340 -23.33 -13.60 12.87
CA PHE A 340 -21.87 -13.57 12.69
C PHE A 340 -21.12 -13.67 14.03
N ASP A 341 -19.86 -14.11 13.96
CA ASP A 341 -18.84 -13.93 15.00
C ASP A 341 -18.04 -12.65 14.64
N VAL A 342 -18.23 -11.56 15.38
CA VAL A 342 -17.77 -10.22 14.98
C VAL A 342 -16.44 -9.87 15.64
N SER A 343 -15.48 -9.41 14.84
CA SER A 343 -14.18 -8.89 15.30
C SER A 343 -14.00 -7.44 14.84
N ILE A 344 -13.79 -6.52 15.77
CA ILE A 344 -13.47 -5.13 15.44
C ILE A 344 -11.99 -5.03 15.05
N LEU A 345 -11.71 -4.44 13.89
CA LEU A 345 -10.38 -4.27 13.33
C LEU A 345 -10.02 -2.79 13.35
N GLU A 346 -9.26 -2.34 14.35
CA GLU A 346 -8.84 -0.93 14.41
C GLU A 346 -7.87 -0.56 13.28
N THR A 347 -8.16 0.52 12.56
CA THR A 347 -7.22 1.12 11.60
C THR A 347 -6.23 2.05 12.30
N ALA A 348 -5.02 2.19 11.73
CA ALA A 348 -3.97 3.11 12.19
C ALA A 348 -3.57 2.95 13.68
N ASN A 349 -3.63 1.73 14.21
CA ASN A 349 -3.24 1.38 15.58
C ASN A 349 -1.73 1.11 15.76
N GLY A 350 -0.95 1.09 14.67
CA GLY A 350 0.49 0.80 14.68
C GLY A 350 0.85 -0.69 14.78
N ALA A 351 -0.14 -1.60 14.63
CA ALA A 351 0.11 -3.04 14.59
C ALA A 351 0.95 -3.43 13.35
N PRO A 352 1.83 -4.44 13.45
CA PRO A 352 2.51 -5.02 12.29
C PRO A 352 1.52 -5.58 11.26
N LEU A 353 1.85 -5.50 9.97
CA LEU A 353 1.02 -6.04 8.90
C LEU A 353 0.83 -7.56 8.99
N SER A 354 1.76 -8.30 9.62
CA SER A 354 1.59 -9.73 9.91
C SER A 354 0.45 -10.01 10.90
N SER A 355 0.30 -9.19 11.94
CA SER A 355 -0.82 -9.27 12.88
C SER A 355 -2.15 -8.95 12.20
N GLU A 356 -2.17 -7.95 11.32
CA GLU A 356 -3.37 -7.63 10.53
C GLU A 356 -3.69 -8.73 9.51
N TYR A 357 -2.69 -9.33 8.87
CA TYR A 357 -2.85 -10.50 8.00
C TYR A 357 -3.48 -11.67 8.74
N ALA A 358 -3.00 -12.00 9.95
CA ALA A 358 -3.55 -13.07 10.78
C ALA A 358 -5.02 -12.82 11.18
N ALA A 359 -5.38 -11.57 11.49
CA ALA A 359 -6.76 -11.21 11.81
C ALA A 359 -7.69 -11.28 10.58
N VAL A 360 -7.25 -10.73 9.44
CA VAL A 360 -8.08 -10.60 8.22
C VAL A 360 -8.22 -11.94 7.49
N SER A 361 -7.15 -12.71 7.32
CA SER A 361 -7.19 -14.00 6.62
C SER A 361 -8.15 -15.01 7.26
N ALA A 362 -8.37 -14.88 8.56
CA ALA A 362 -9.26 -15.71 9.35
C ALA A 362 -10.73 -15.24 9.34
N CYS A 363 -11.07 -14.16 8.63
CA CYS A 363 -12.45 -13.69 8.41
C CYS A 363 -13.11 -14.40 7.21
N ASP A 364 -14.44 -14.49 7.21
CA ASP A 364 -15.26 -14.91 6.06
C ASP A 364 -15.93 -13.71 5.36
N VAL A 365 -16.22 -12.64 6.11
CA VAL A 365 -16.69 -11.35 5.60
C VAL A 365 -15.82 -10.23 6.15
N LEU A 366 -15.35 -9.33 5.30
CA LEU A 366 -14.64 -8.11 5.68
C LEU A 366 -15.52 -6.91 5.38
N VAL A 367 -15.74 -6.04 6.37
CA VAL A 367 -16.63 -4.90 6.30
C VAL A 367 -15.87 -3.62 6.61
N GLY A 368 -16.08 -2.57 5.82
CA GLY A 368 -15.60 -1.24 6.19
C GLY A 368 -15.99 -0.14 5.21
N VAL A 369 -15.77 1.10 5.64
CA VAL A 369 -16.02 2.28 4.81
C VAL A 369 -14.88 2.46 3.79
N HIS A 370 -15.19 2.92 2.58
CA HIS A 370 -14.19 3.13 1.53
C HIS A 370 -12.99 3.95 2.05
N GLY A 371 -11.80 3.35 1.99
CA GLY A 371 -10.56 3.88 2.53
C GLY A 371 -10.25 3.48 4.00
N ALA A 372 -10.97 2.51 4.57
CA ALA A 372 -10.66 1.85 5.84
C ALA A 372 -9.60 0.73 5.65
N ASP A 373 -8.54 1.01 4.88
CA ASP A 373 -7.53 0.03 4.48
C ASP A 373 -8.06 -1.26 3.82
N LEU A 374 -9.21 -1.19 3.13
CA LEU A 374 -9.87 -2.33 2.48
C LEU A 374 -9.01 -3.06 1.42
N THR A 375 -7.87 -2.50 1.02
CA THR A 375 -6.78 -3.20 0.31
C THR A 375 -6.38 -4.52 0.98
N LYS A 376 -6.56 -4.63 2.30
CA LYS A 376 -6.40 -5.87 3.09
C LYS A 376 -7.34 -7.00 2.66
N LEU A 377 -8.28 -6.77 1.73
CA LEU A 377 -8.99 -7.83 0.98
C LEU A 377 -8.01 -8.85 0.37
N LEU A 378 -6.79 -8.41 0.01
CA LEU A 378 -5.74 -9.28 -0.54
C LEU A 378 -5.23 -10.33 0.45
N PHE A 379 -5.58 -10.22 1.73
CA PHE A 379 -5.28 -11.19 2.79
C PHE A 379 -6.44 -12.18 3.01
N LEU A 380 -7.63 -11.92 2.45
CA LEU A 380 -8.79 -12.81 2.57
C LEU A 380 -8.61 -14.07 1.74
N ARG A 381 -9.12 -15.19 2.25
CA ARG A 381 -9.11 -16.50 1.58
C ARG A 381 -9.88 -16.43 0.25
N PRO A 382 -9.20 -16.62 -0.91
CA PRO A 382 -9.84 -16.66 -2.23
C PRO A 382 -10.97 -17.69 -2.31
N ARG A 383 -11.93 -17.48 -3.22
CA ARG A 383 -13.15 -18.30 -3.42
C ARG A 383 -14.14 -18.35 -2.25
N ARG A 384 -13.71 -18.04 -1.02
CA ARG A 384 -14.47 -18.24 0.22
C ARG A 384 -14.95 -16.94 0.84
N ALA A 385 -14.15 -15.89 0.84
CA ALA A 385 -14.51 -14.67 1.54
C ALA A 385 -15.43 -13.72 0.75
N ALA A 386 -15.95 -12.71 1.45
CA ALA A 386 -16.67 -11.57 0.89
C ALA A 386 -16.09 -10.23 1.39
N LEU A 387 -16.10 -9.22 0.53
CA LEU A 387 -15.87 -7.82 0.89
C LEU A 387 -17.21 -7.08 0.85
N LEU A 388 -17.61 -6.48 1.98
CA LEU A 388 -18.68 -5.49 2.07
C LEU A 388 -18.08 -4.10 2.24
N GLN A 389 -18.14 -3.32 1.16
CA GLN A 389 -17.65 -1.96 1.14
C GLN A 389 -18.80 -0.98 1.33
N ILE A 390 -18.76 -0.20 2.40
CA ILE A 390 -19.64 0.96 2.57
C ILE A 390 -19.04 2.10 1.73
N ALA A 391 -19.76 2.56 0.71
CA ALA A 391 -19.41 3.73 -0.08
C ALA A 391 -20.09 4.97 0.52
N PRO A 392 -19.34 5.97 1.04
CA PRO A 392 -19.91 7.25 1.44
C PRO A 392 -20.60 7.97 0.28
N LEU A 393 -21.45 8.95 0.61
CA LEU A 393 -22.16 9.77 -0.38
C LEU A 393 -21.16 10.40 -1.37
N GLY A 394 -21.49 10.39 -2.67
CA GLY A 394 -20.67 11.02 -3.72
C GLY A 394 -19.42 10.24 -4.16
N VAL A 395 -19.17 9.05 -3.63
CA VAL A 395 -18.08 8.15 -4.08
C VAL A 395 -18.45 6.71 -4.53
N PRO A 396 -19.70 6.30 -4.83
CA PRO A 396 -20.01 4.93 -5.32
C PRO A 396 -19.13 4.42 -6.48
N HIS A 397 -18.84 5.25 -7.48
CA HIS A 397 -18.03 4.86 -8.64
C HIS A 397 -16.54 4.66 -8.28
N VAL A 398 -15.99 5.56 -7.46
CA VAL A 398 -14.61 5.47 -6.95
C VAL A 398 -14.47 4.26 -6.04
N ALA A 399 -15.46 4.03 -5.19
CA ALA A 399 -15.52 2.91 -4.27
C ALA A 399 -15.45 1.57 -5.01
N ARG A 400 -16.31 1.36 -6.02
CA ARG A 400 -16.39 0.14 -6.82
C ARG A 400 -15.13 -0.09 -7.64
N GLY A 401 -14.64 0.95 -8.32
CA GLY A 401 -13.45 0.89 -9.18
C GLY A 401 -12.15 0.48 -8.47
N CYS A 402 -12.08 0.64 -7.14
CA CYS A 402 -10.92 0.21 -6.35
C CYS A 402 -10.84 -1.30 -6.09
N TYR A 403 -11.98 -2.00 -5.92
CA TYR A 403 -11.97 -3.32 -5.27
C TYR A 403 -12.84 -4.40 -5.96
N GLU A 404 -13.83 -4.04 -6.79
CA GLU A 404 -14.70 -5.02 -7.46
C GLU A 404 -13.91 -5.94 -8.42
N LYS A 405 -13.01 -5.38 -9.25
CA LYS A 405 -12.16 -6.17 -10.16
C LYS A 405 -11.24 -7.13 -9.40
N ALA A 406 -10.65 -6.68 -8.29
CA ALA A 406 -9.72 -7.46 -7.48
C ALA A 406 -10.41 -8.62 -6.74
N THR A 407 -11.55 -8.35 -6.12
CA THR A 407 -12.37 -9.39 -5.46
C THR A 407 -12.86 -10.45 -6.45
N ALA A 408 -13.29 -10.05 -7.65
CA ALA A 408 -13.63 -10.97 -8.73
C ALA A 408 -12.42 -11.81 -9.20
N MET A 409 -11.23 -11.23 -9.32
CA MET A 409 -9.98 -11.95 -9.65
C MET A 409 -9.53 -12.95 -8.57
N MET A 410 -9.98 -12.78 -7.32
CA MET A 410 -9.79 -13.73 -6.22
C MET A 410 -11.01 -14.66 -6.03
N GLU A 411 -11.98 -14.64 -6.96
CA GLU A 411 -13.23 -15.41 -6.91
C GLU A 411 -14.07 -15.16 -5.63
N MET A 412 -13.87 -14.01 -4.99
CA MET A 412 -14.56 -13.59 -3.77
C MET A 412 -15.86 -12.85 -4.10
N HIS A 413 -16.76 -12.74 -3.12
CA HIS A 413 -17.96 -11.91 -3.28
C HIS A 413 -17.64 -10.43 -3.05
N TYR A 414 -18.17 -9.58 -3.93
CA TYR A 414 -18.17 -8.14 -3.74
C TYR A 414 -19.59 -7.63 -3.46
N GLU A 415 -19.73 -6.86 -2.39
CA GLU A 415 -20.95 -6.14 -2.06
C GLU A 415 -20.61 -4.68 -1.78
N GLN A 416 -21.29 -3.76 -2.45
CA GLN A 416 -21.20 -2.33 -2.14
C GLN A 416 -22.50 -1.87 -1.49
N TYR A 417 -22.38 -1.24 -0.32
CA TYR A 417 -23.48 -0.54 0.33
C TYR A 417 -23.31 0.96 0.08
N ASP A 418 -24.13 1.53 -0.79
CA ASP A 418 -24.13 2.96 -1.08
C ASP A 418 -24.91 3.72 0.01
N ALA A 419 -24.20 4.57 0.75
CA ALA A 419 -24.78 5.40 1.79
C ALA A 419 -25.68 6.48 1.16
N ALA A 420 -26.94 6.50 1.59
CA ALA A 420 -27.91 7.51 1.20
C ALA A 420 -27.58 8.86 1.84
N ALA A 421 -28.18 9.94 1.32
CA ALA A 421 -27.91 11.30 1.82
C ALA A 421 -28.16 11.42 3.33
N ASN A 422 -29.25 10.84 3.85
CA ASN A 422 -29.60 10.83 5.28
C ASN A 422 -28.65 10.01 6.17
N GLU A 423 -27.86 9.09 5.60
CA GLU A 423 -26.81 8.35 6.31
C GLU A 423 -25.49 9.13 6.36
N SER A 424 -25.33 10.17 5.55
CA SER A 424 -24.12 11.01 5.54
C SER A 424 -24.18 12.09 6.60
N SER A 425 -23.08 12.30 7.33
CA SER A 425 -22.94 13.44 8.24
C SER A 425 -23.04 14.82 7.53
N LEU A 426 -22.98 14.86 6.20
CA LEU A 426 -23.07 16.09 5.41
C LEU A 426 -24.44 16.79 5.55
N VAL A 427 -25.50 16.07 5.93
CA VAL A 427 -26.83 16.67 6.25
C VAL A 427 -26.78 17.66 7.41
N ARG A 428 -25.72 17.61 8.23
CA ARG A 428 -25.49 18.56 9.34
C ARG A 428 -24.64 19.77 8.93
N LYS A 429 -24.22 19.84 7.66
CA LYS A 429 -23.29 20.85 7.10
C LYS A 429 -23.86 21.60 5.90
N TYR A 430 -24.75 20.97 5.14
CA TYR A 430 -25.32 21.51 3.90
C TYR A 430 -26.85 21.54 3.99
N PRO A 431 -27.51 22.57 3.41
CA PRO A 431 -28.97 22.58 3.22
C PRO A 431 -29.47 21.35 2.46
N ALA A 432 -30.69 20.90 2.75
CA ALA A 432 -31.24 19.67 2.18
C ALA A 432 -31.41 19.70 0.64
N ASP A 433 -31.51 20.89 0.07
CA ASP A 433 -31.61 21.18 -1.36
C ASP A 433 -30.24 21.39 -2.05
N ASP A 434 -29.15 21.50 -1.29
CA ASP A 434 -27.79 21.68 -1.82
C ASP A 434 -27.40 20.50 -2.72
N VAL A 435 -26.79 20.81 -3.86
CA VAL A 435 -26.32 19.83 -4.84
C VAL A 435 -25.34 18.80 -4.24
N VAL A 436 -24.60 19.16 -3.18
CA VAL A 436 -23.73 18.22 -2.42
C VAL A 436 -24.50 17.05 -1.82
N LEU A 437 -25.77 17.26 -1.43
CA LEU A 437 -26.63 16.22 -0.87
C LEU A 437 -27.57 15.64 -1.93
N ARG A 438 -28.19 16.50 -2.73
CA ARG A 438 -29.27 16.15 -3.66
C ARG A 438 -28.78 15.49 -4.93
N ASP A 439 -27.64 15.89 -5.47
CA ASP A 439 -27.04 15.33 -6.69
C ASP A 439 -25.50 15.33 -6.62
N PRO A 440 -24.91 14.40 -5.85
CA PRO A 440 -23.47 14.31 -5.70
C PRO A 440 -22.71 14.09 -7.01
N GLU A 441 -23.34 13.48 -8.02
CA GLU A 441 -22.75 13.28 -9.34
C GLU A 441 -22.64 14.59 -10.13
N ALA A 442 -23.70 15.41 -10.15
CA ALA A 442 -23.64 16.75 -10.74
C ALA A 442 -22.62 17.62 -10.00
N ALA A 443 -22.62 17.59 -8.66
CA ALA A 443 -21.67 18.32 -7.84
C ALA A 443 -20.20 17.97 -8.18
N THR A 444 -19.89 16.68 -8.37
CA THR A 444 -18.56 16.20 -8.79
C THR A 444 -18.25 16.53 -10.25
N ARG A 445 -19.24 16.51 -11.15
CA ARG A 445 -19.06 16.87 -12.57
C ARG A 445 -18.70 18.35 -12.74
N GLU A 446 -19.27 19.22 -11.92
CA GLU A 446 -19.03 20.67 -11.94
C GLU A 446 -17.72 21.06 -11.25
N ARG A 447 -17.44 20.50 -10.06
CA ARG A 447 -16.35 20.93 -9.16
C ARG A 447 -15.18 19.95 -9.07
N GLY A 448 -15.23 18.86 -9.84
CA GLY A 448 -14.14 17.92 -10.05
C GLY A 448 -13.66 17.17 -8.81
N TRP A 449 -12.42 16.69 -8.91
CA TRP A 449 -11.77 15.90 -7.86
C TRP A 449 -11.58 16.68 -6.54
N ASP A 450 -11.36 17.99 -6.60
CA ASP A 450 -11.14 18.81 -5.41
C ASP A 450 -12.37 18.88 -4.49
N LEU A 451 -13.58 18.78 -5.03
CA LEU A 451 -14.79 18.59 -4.22
C LEU A 451 -14.80 17.17 -3.63
N THR A 452 -14.57 16.16 -4.46
CA THR A 452 -14.62 14.74 -4.06
C THR A 452 -13.65 14.44 -2.94
N ALA A 453 -12.41 14.92 -3.05
CA ALA A 453 -11.36 14.76 -2.04
C ALA A 453 -11.72 15.46 -0.72
N ARG A 454 -12.14 16.73 -0.76
CA ARG A 454 -12.38 17.53 0.46
C ARG A 454 -13.71 17.22 1.14
N VAL A 455 -14.80 17.09 0.39
CA VAL A 455 -16.15 16.91 0.93
C VAL A 455 -16.48 15.42 1.09
N TYR A 456 -16.37 14.62 0.04
CA TYR A 456 -16.85 13.23 0.09
C TYR A 456 -15.84 12.24 0.70
N LEU A 457 -14.53 12.44 0.51
CA LEU A 457 -13.50 11.58 1.09
C LEU A 457 -12.96 12.10 2.44
N GLY A 458 -12.79 13.41 2.60
CA GLY A 458 -12.30 14.02 3.84
C GLY A 458 -13.39 14.57 4.77
N GLY A 459 -14.55 14.94 4.25
CA GLY A 459 -15.51 15.81 4.93
C GLY A 459 -16.68 15.12 5.62
N GLN A 460 -16.83 13.79 5.51
CA GLN A 460 -17.99 13.06 6.02
C GLN A 460 -17.67 11.82 6.86
N ASN A 461 -18.62 11.47 7.72
CA ASN A 461 -18.81 10.19 8.41
C ASN A 461 -20.15 9.58 7.97
N VAL A 462 -20.41 8.33 8.36
CA VAL A 462 -21.62 7.58 7.98
C VAL A 462 -22.36 7.07 9.23
N SER A 463 -23.64 7.37 9.34
CA SER A 463 -24.58 6.76 10.29
C SER A 463 -25.45 5.76 9.51
N LEU A 464 -25.17 4.46 9.64
CA LEU A 464 -25.81 3.43 8.80
C LEU A 464 -27.27 3.15 9.20
N ASP A 465 -28.14 3.04 8.21
CA ASP A 465 -29.51 2.54 8.36
C ASP A 465 -29.48 1.04 8.72
N LEU A 466 -29.87 0.71 9.95
CA LEU A 466 -29.79 -0.66 10.48
C LEU A 466 -30.75 -1.64 9.78
N GLY A 467 -31.82 -1.15 9.15
CA GLY A 467 -32.73 -2.00 8.36
C GLY A 467 -32.08 -2.42 7.06
N ARG A 468 -31.71 -1.43 6.23
CA ARG A 468 -31.06 -1.63 4.91
C ARG A 468 -29.72 -2.34 5.04
N PHE A 469 -28.91 -1.97 6.04
CA PHE A 469 -27.64 -2.65 6.30
C PHE A 469 -27.87 -4.08 6.81
N GLY A 470 -28.92 -4.30 7.60
CA GLY A 470 -29.34 -5.63 8.07
C GLY A 470 -29.76 -6.58 6.95
N ASP A 471 -30.44 -6.09 5.90
CA ASP A 471 -30.71 -6.88 4.68
C ASP A 471 -29.41 -7.33 4.00
N THR A 472 -28.46 -6.41 3.89
CA THR A 472 -27.14 -6.65 3.28
C THR A 472 -26.34 -7.69 4.08
N LEU A 473 -26.33 -7.58 5.41
CA LEU A 473 -25.71 -8.56 6.31
C LEU A 473 -26.36 -9.94 6.20
N ARG A 474 -27.70 -10.03 6.17
CA ARG A 474 -28.43 -11.31 6.01
C ARG A 474 -28.12 -12.00 4.68
N LYS A 475 -27.98 -11.24 3.59
CA LYS A 475 -27.54 -11.73 2.26
C LYS A 475 -26.14 -12.38 2.35
N LEU A 476 -25.19 -11.68 2.98
CA LEU A 476 -23.80 -12.15 3.12
C LEU A 476 -23.68 -13.35 4.07
N HIS A 477 -24.43 -13.36 5.18
CA HIS A 477 -24.49 -14.48 6.12
C HIS A 477 -25.01 -15.75 5.43
N SER A 478 -26.12 -15.61 4.71
CA SER A 478 -26.72 -16.69 3.91
C SER A 478 -25.75 -17.23 2.85
N ARG A 479 -24.89 -16.38 2.27
CA ARG A 479 -23.82 -16.82 1.37
C ARG A 479 -22.75 -17.61 2.13
N ALA A 480 -22.24 -17.08 3.23
CA ALA A 480 -21.16 -17.70 3.99
C ALA A 480 -21.51 -19.11 4.48
N LEU A 481 -22.76 -19.33 4.93
CA LEU A 481 -23.24 -20.66 5.36
C LEU A 481 -23.36 -21.71 4.23
N ARG A 482 -23.52 -21.27 2.98
CA ARG A 482 -23.65 -22.14 1.79
C ARG A 482 -22.31 -22.64 1.26
N LEU A 483 -21.21 -21.98 1.61
CA LEU A 483 -19.88 -22.45 1.25
C LEU A 483 -19.60 -23.78 1.98
N PRO A 484 -18.94 -24.75 1.33
CA PRO A 484 -18.53 -25.97 2.01
C PRO A 484 -17.57 -25.62 3.16
N ALA A 485 -17.51 -26.45 4.20
CA ALA A 485 -16.49 -26.32 5.24
C ALA A 485 -15.07 -26.33 4.61
N ALA A 486 -14.06 -25.94 5.38
CA ALA A 486 -12.68 -26.17 4.95
C ALA A 486 -12.48 -27.69 4.80
N GLY A 487 -12.31 -28.15 3.56
CA GLY A 487 -11.74 -29.47 3.29
C GLY A 487 -10.22 -29.38 3.41
N PRO A 488 -9.54 -30.51 3.69
CA PRO A 488 -8.08 -30.58 3.71
C PRO A 488 -7.47 -30.27 2.34
#